data_AF-A0AAD0WQ53-F1
#
_entry.id   AF-A0AAD0WQ53-F1
#
_cell.length_a   1.000
_cell.length_b   1.000
_cell.length_c   1.000
_cell.angle_alpha   90.00
_cell.angle_beta   90.00
_cell.angle_gamma   90.00
#
_symmetry.space_group_name_H-M   'P 1'
#
loop_
_entity.id
_entity.type
_entity.pdbx_description
1 polymer ?
#
loop_
_entity_poly.entity_id
_entity_poly.type
_entity_poly.pdbx_seq_one_letter_code
_entity_poly.pdbx_strand_id
1 'polypeptide(L)' 'MIVNFGFWNIQTEPEVMFGKKYFICSHKNNPTKLELVFVKGDKLEGKKELVEFIEKEILE' A
#
# COMPACT_ATOMS: atom_id res chain seq x y z
N MET A 1 7.30 -7.21 6.02
CA MET A 1 6.57 -7.01 7.29
C MET A 1 5.17 -6.49 6.96
N ILE A 2 4.17 -6.60 7.82
CA ILE A 2 2.81 -6.08 7.55
C ILE A 2 2.48 -5.05 8.62
N VAL A 3 2.05 -3.87 8.19
CA VAL A 3 1.62 -2.78 9.06
C VAL A 3 0.10 -2.65 9.00
N ASN A 4 -0.49 -2.37 10.15
CA ASN A 4 -1.92 -2.28 10.34
C ASN A 4 -2.37 -0.81 10.34
N PHE A 5 -3.30 -0.46 9.46
CA PHE A 5 -3.91 0.88 9.42
C PHE A 5 -5.43 0.77 9.28
N GLY A 6 -6.18 1.09 10.35
CA GLY A 6 -7.63 0.92 10.37
C GLY A 6 -8.04 -0.53 10.03
N PHE A 7 -8.85 -0.69 8.98
CA PHE A 7 -9.26 -2.00 8.45
C PHE A 7 -8.30 -2.58 7.40
N TRP A 8 -7.15 -1.95 7.15
CA TRP A 8 -6.19 -2.37 6.14
C TRP A 8 -4.93 -2.98 6.76
N ASN A 9 -4.42 -3.99 6.07
CA ASN A 9 -3.12 -4.63 6.27
C ASN A 9 -2.26 -4.26 5.07
N ILE A 10 -1.21 -3.49 5.30
CA ILE A 10 -0.35 -2.94 4.26
C ILE A 10 0.99 -3.66 4.32
N GLN A 11 1.44 -4.20 3.19
CA GLN A 11 2.80 -4.73 3.09
C GLN A 11 3.79 -3.56 3.19
N THR A 12 4.83 -3.71 4.02
CA THR A 12 5.88 -2.68 4.18
C THR A 12 6.82 -2.60 2.99
N GLU A 13 6.95 -3.70 2.25
CA GLU A 13 7.82 -3.77 1.09
C GLU A 13 6.95 -3.71 -0.16
N PRO A 14 7.25 -2.79 -1.10
CA PRO A 14 6.53 -2.72 -2.34
C PRO A 14 6.95 -3.86 -3.28
N GLU A 15 5.97 -4.50 -3.89
CA GLU A 15 6.16 -5.52 -4.91
C GLU A 15 6.44 -4.88 -6.28
N VAL A 16 7.08 -5.65 -7.17
CA VAL A 16 7.35 -5.22 -8.55
C VAL A 16 6.77 -6.24 -9.52
N MET A 17 5.85 -5.80 -10.37
CA MET A 17 5.28 -6.63 -11.43
C MET A 17 5.11 -5.82 -12.71
N PHE A 18 5.52 -6.39 -13.85
CA PHE A 18 5.48 -5.73 -15.16
C PHE A 18 6.15 -4.33 -15.18
N GLY A 19 7.24 -4.15 -14.44
CA GLY A 19 7.95 -2.87 -14.33
C GLY A 19 7.24 -1.81 -13.50
N LYS A 20 6.11 -2.13 -12.86
CA LYS A 20 5.41 -1.26 -11.92
C LYS A 20 5.69 -1.70 -10.50
N LYS A 21 5.99 -0.73 -9.63
CA LYS A 21 6.22 -0.94 -8.21
C LYS A 21 4.97 -0.54 -7.43
N TYR A 22 4.50 -1.34 -6.47
CA TYR A 22 3.28 -1.04 -5.71
C TYR A 22 3.27 -1.70 -4.33
N PHE A 23 2.52 -1.12 -3.39
CA PHE A 23 2.21 -1.72 -2.10
C PHE A 23 0.86 -2.44 -2.18
N ILE A 24 0.78 -3.63 -1.59
CA ILE A 24 -0.46 -4.38 -1.45
C ILE A 24 -1.13 -4.02 -0.13
N CYS A 25 -2.37 -3.55 -0.20
CA CYS A 25 -3.21 -3.24 0.94
C CYS A 25 -4.41 -4.19 0.94
N SER A 26 -4.51 -5.06 1.95
CA SER A 26 -5.60 -6.05 2.06
C SER A 26 -6.55 -5.69 3.20
N HIS A 27 -7.85 -5.86 2.99
CA HIS A 27 -8.84 -5.57 4.02
C HIS A 27 -8.92 -6.71 5.05
N LYS A 28 -8.77 -6.38 6.34
CA LYS A 28 -8.72 -7.34 7.46
C LYS A 28 -9.91 -8.30 7.49
N ASN A 29 -11.10 -7.78 7.24
CA ASN A 29 -12.35 -8.54 7.34
C ASN A 29 -12.85 -9.06 5.98
N ASN A 30 -12.15 -8.76 4.88
CA ASN A 30 -12.53 -9.23 3.56
C ASN A 30 -11.27 -9.50 2.71
N PRO A 31 -10.77 -10.74 2.68
CA PRO A 31 -9.52 -11.07 2.01
C PRO A 31 -9.56 -10.90 0.48
N THR A 32 -10.75 -10.80 -0.13
CA THR A 32 -10.88 -10.53 -1.58
C THR A 32 -10.81 -9.04 -1.89
N LYS A 33 -10.95 -8.17 -0.89
CA LYS A 33 -10.85 -6.72 -1.05
C LYS A 33 -9.39 -6.29 -0.90
N LEU A 34 -8.77 -6.09 -2.05
CA LEU A 34 -7.40 -5.62 -2.20
C LEU A 34 -7.38 -4.25 -2.85
N GLU A 35 -6.51 -3.38 -2.36
CA GLU A 35 -6.19 -2.08 -2.94
C GLU A 35 -4.69 -2.05 -3.22
N LEU A 36 -4.31 -1.45 -4.34
CA LEU A 36 -2.91 -1.31 -4.73
C LEU A 36 -2.54 0.17 -4.67
N VAL A 37 -1.43 0.47 -4.02
CA VAL A 37 -0.84 1.81 -4.02
C VAL A 37 0.41 1.77 -4.87
N PHE A 38 0.35 2.35 -6.07
CA PHE A 38 1.44 2.34 -7.03
C PHE A 38 2.48 3.40 -6.73
N VAL A 39 3.74 3.06 -6.89
CA VAL A 39 4.88 3.98 -6.86
C VAL A 39 5.17 4.41 -8.30
N LYS A 40 5.07 5.71 -8.58
CA LYS A 40 5.40 6.32 -9.87
C LYS A 40 6.41 7.43 -9.68
N GLY A 41 7.69 7.13 -9.94
CA GLY A 41 8.78 8.05 -9.63
C GLY A 41 8.79 8.33 -8.12
N ASP A 42 8.67 9.61 -7.76
CA ASP A 42 8.67 10.07 -6.36
C ASP A 42 7.26 10.21 -5.75
N LYS A 43 6.22 9.72 -6.44
CA LYS A 43 4.82 9.85 -5.99
C LYS A 43 4.16 8.49 -5.79
N LEU A 44 3.20 8.45 -4.87
CA LEU A 44 2.29 7.33 -4.69
C LEU A 44 0.92 7.63 -5.30
N GLU A 45 0.32 6.62 -5.93
CA GLU A 45 -1.04 6.68 -6.50
C GLU A 45 -1.90 5.55 -5.97
N GLY A 46 -3.03 5.89 -5.36
CA GLY A 46 -3.97 4.92 -4.81
C GLY A 46 -5.03 5.63 -3.98
N LYS A 47 -5.66 4.89 -3.05
CA LYS A 47 -6.61 5.49 -2.12
C LYS A 47 -5.89 6.49 -1.21
N LYS A 48 -6.40 7.72 -1.13
CA LYS A 48 -5.77 8.84 -0.40
C LYS A 48 -5.31 8.47 1.01
N GLU A 49 -6.19 7.83 1.80
CA GLU A 49 -5.88 7.41 3.18
C GLU A 49 -4.70 6.42 3.28
N LEU A 50 -4.52 5.55 2.27
CA LEU A 50 -3.44 4.57 2.22
C LEU A 50 -2.13 5.22 1.78
N VAL A 51 -2.21 6.14 0.82
CA VAL A 51 -1.06 6.94 0.38
C VAL A 51 -0.47 7.73 1.53
N GLU A 52 -1.30 8.52 2.22
CA GLU A 52 -0.87 9.35 3.36
C GLU A 52 -0.23 8.50 4.47
N PHE A 53 -0.76 7.31 4.71
CA PHE A 53 -0.19 6.38 5.68
C PHE A 53 1.18 5.83 5.24
N ILE A 54 1.30 5.36 3.99
CA ILE A 54 2.54 4.77 3.48
C ILE A 54 3.66 5.83 3.42
N GLU A 55 3.35 7.05 2.98
CA GLU A 55 4.32 8.15 2.94
C GLU A 55 4.90 8.46 4.33
N LYS A 56 4.05 8.44 5.36
CA LYS A 56 4.44 8.81 6.73
C LYS A 56 5.09 7.68 7.53
N GLU A 57 4.64 6.43 7.37
CA GLU A 57 5.01 5.35 8.32
C GLU A 57 5.90 4.28 7.69
N ILE A 58 6.07 4.28 6.36
CA ILE A 58 6.89 3.28 5.64
C ILE A 58 8.07 3.94 4.91
N LEU A 59 7.87 5.13 4.34
CA LEU A 59 8.90 5.85 3.57
C LEU A 59 9.65 6.92 4.38
N GLU A 60 9.12 7.33 5.54
CA GLU A 60 9.77 8.25 6.51
C GLU A 60 10.89 7.55 7.29
#